data_AF-A0A1C3F2I8-F1
#
_entry.id   AF-A0A1C3F2I8-F1
#
_cell.length_a   1.000
_cell.length_b   1.000
_cell.length_c   1.000
_cell.angle_alpha   90.00
_cell.angle_beta   90.00
_cell.angle_gamma   90.00
#
_symmetry.space_group_name_H-M   'P 1'
#
loop_
_entity.id
_entity.type
_entity.pdbx_description
1 polymer ?
#
loop_
_entity_poly.entity_id
_entity_poly.type
_entity_poly.pdbx_seq_one_letter_code
_entity_poly.pdbx_strand_id
1 'polypeptide(L)'
;MIARRTIGIAGTAKNTGKTTTTLSLLDYYNTKGVKIGLTSIGYDGETIDNVTGLPKPRLFVRKGLLIVTAEKCFQASSAKVKILENLGIDTPLGKLVCAVVEREGLIVMAGPNQSYHLKNVRDLLFSYGAELIIVDGALGRIAPMVETDGFIMATGASYNLDSHQVAIHAHYLAEICNYPQSAKGLLKDPAWVKLLDSQATVVWNSLGEIVAEVNDLLLNPEQLRPFLITPVMLEAYIVQA
;
A
#
# COMPACT_ATOMS: atom_id res chain seq x y z
N MET A 1 11.14 21.53 11.01
CA MET A 1 11.39 20.51 9.97
C MET A 1 10.46 19.35 10.24
N ILE A 2 9.72 18.90 9.23
CA ILE A 2 8.94 17.66 9.34
C ILE A 2 9.96 16.50 9.33
N ALA A 3 9.84 15.54 10.24
CA ALA A 3 10.68 14.34 10.18
C ALA A 3 10.44 13.64 8.83
N ARG A 4 11.49 13.12 8.19
CA ARG A 4 11.34 12.39 6.91
C ARG A 4 10.35 11.23 7.10
N ARG A 5 9.26 11.24 6.33
CA ARG A 5 8.19 10.23 6.40
C ARG A 5 7.81 9.75 5.02
N THR A 6 7.38 8.50 4.96
CA THR A 6 6.80 7.83 3.80
C THR A 6 5.40 7.39 4.17
N ILE A 7 4.39 7.94 3.51
CA ILE A 7 2.98 7.65 3.77
C ILE A 7 2.40 6.92 2.56
N GLY A 8 1.85 5.74 2.79
CA GLY A 8 1.07 5.02 1.80
C GLY A 8 -0.37 5.55 1.71
N ILE A 9 -1.01 5.35 0.56
CA ILE A 9 -2.45 5.55 0.41
C ILE A 9 -2.99 4.35 -0.36
N ALA A 10 -3.90 3.58 0.25
CA ALA A 10 -4.46 2.36 -0.33
C ALA A 10 -5.99 2.41 -0.32
N GLY A 11 -6.61 2.08 -1.46
CA GLY A 11 -8.06 2.02 -1.60
C GLY A 11 -8.59 0.59 -1.52
N THR A 12 -9.73 0.38 -0.85
CA THR A 12 -10.42 -0.93 -0.75
C THR A 12 -11.08 -1.35 -2.07
N ALA A 13 -11.46 -0.38 -2.90
CA ALA A 13 -11.99 -0.56 -4.25
C ALA A 13 -11.73 0.68 -5.14
N LYS A 14 -12.09 0.63 -6.42
CA LYS A 14 -12.13 1.81 -7.29
C LYS A 14 -13.13 2.84 -6.72
N ASN A 15 -12.89 4.12 -6.94
CA ASN A 15 -13.78 5.24 -6.53
C ASN A 15 -14.02 5.39 -5.01
N THR A 16 -13.15 4.83 -4.17
CA THR A 16 -13.21 4.93 -2.70
C THR A 16 -12.56 6.18 -2.11
N GLY A 17 -12.18 7.16 -2.95
CA GLY A 17 -11.58 8.41 -2.50
C GLY A 17 -10.05 8.45 -2.46
N LYS A 18 -9.35 7.33 -2.74
CA LYS A 18 -7.87 7.28 -2.77
C LYS A 18 -7.25 8.43 -3.57
N THR A 19 -7.64 8.58 -4.83
CA THR A 19 -7.09 9.62 -5.71
C THR A 19 -7.34 11.02 -5.16
N THR A 20 -8.54 11.25 -4.61
CA THR A 20 -8.89 12.50 -3.94
C THR A 20 -7.96 12.76 -2.76
N THR A 21 -7.76 11.77 -1.88
CA THR A 21 -6.83 11.86 -0.74
C THR A 21 -5.41 12.16 -1.21
N THR A 22 -4.90 11.44 -2.21
CA THR A 22 -3.57 11.67 -2.78
C THR A 22 -3.40 13.10 -3.28
N LEU A 23 -4.37 13.61 -4.06
CA LEU A 23 -4.32 14.97 -4.60
C LEU A 23 -4.45 16.04 -3.49
N SER A 24 -5.34 15.84 -2.52
CA SER A 24 -5.50 16.77 -1.40
C SER A 24 -4.23 16.88 -0.55
N LEU A 25 -3.51 15.77 -0.33
CA LEU A 25 -2.24 15.79 0.39
C LEU A 25 -1.14 16.46 -0.42
N LEU A 26 -1.04 16.17 -1.73
CA LEU A 26 -0.10 16.84 -2.62
C LEU A 26 -0.30 18.35 -2.62
N ASP A 27 -1.54 18.82 -2.78
CA ASP A 27 -1.86 20.25 -2.77
C ASP A 27 -1.58 20.88 -1.41
N TYR A 28 -2.03 20.26 -0.31
CA TYR A 28 -1.80 20.77 1.04
C TYR A 28 -0.30 20.97 1.33
N TYR A 29 0.51 19.93 1.15
CA TYR A 29 1.93 20.00 1.47
C TYR A 29 2.70 20.90 0.51
N ASN A 30 2.26 20.99 -0.75
CA ASN A 30 2.79 21.97 -1.68
C ASN A 30 2.54 23.42 -1.20
N THR A 31 1.36 23.75 -0.65
CA THR A 31 1.11 25.08 -0.06
C THR A 31 1.99 25.39 1.16
N LYS A 32 2.54 24.36 1.80
CA LYS A 32 3.47 24.48 2.93
C LYS A 32 4.94 24.52 2.50
N GLY A 33 5.23 24.44 1.20
CA GLY A 33 6.59 24.42 0.67
C GLY A 33 7.36 23.13 0.99
N VAL A 34 6.65 22.05 1.35
CA VAL A 34 7.27 20.75 1.64
C VAL A 34 7.67 20.08 0.34
N LYS A 35 8.92 19.62 0.24
CA LYS A 35 9.38 18.85 -0.92
C LYS A 35 8.83 17.44 -0.87
N ILE A 36 8.00 17.08 -1.84
CA ILE A 36 7.33 15.77 -1.88
C ILE A 36 8.00 14.86 -2.91
N GLY A 37 8.19 13.60 -2.55
CA GLY A 37 8.41 12.49 -3.46
C GLY A 37 7.12 11.72 -3.70
N LEU A 38 6.83 11.34 -4.94
CA LEU A 38 5.64 10.58 -5.31
C LEU A 38 6.04 9.31 -6.08
N THR A 39 5.51 8.18 -5.65
CA THR A 39 5.58 6.92 -6.41
C THR A 39 4.27 6.16 -6.27
N SER A 40 4.12 5.03 -6.97
CA SER A 40 3.00 4.12 -6.80
C SER A 40 3.47 2.69 -6.62
N ILE A 41 2.58 1.80 -6.17
CA ILE A 41 2.86 0.37 -6.12
C ILE A 41 2.14 -0.38 -7.25
N GLY A 42 2.95 -0.92 -8.16
CA GLY A 42 2.54 -1.70 -9.31
C GLY A 42 1.97 -0.91 -10.49
N TYR A 43 2.08 -1.54 -11.66
CA TYR A 43 1.29 -1.23 -12.84
C TYR A 43 0.13 -2.22 -12.93
N ASP A 44 -1.06 -1.76 -13.31
CA ASP A 44 -2.24 -2.64 -13.34
C ASP A 44 -2.34 -3.50 -14.58
N GLY A 45 -1.24 -3.68 -15.33
CA GLY A 45 -1.19 -4.47 -16.58
C GLY A 45 -2.12 -3.97 -17.70
N GLU A 46 -3.07 -3.11 -17.37
CA GLU A 46 -4.14 -2.61 -18.19
C GLU A 46 -3.66 -1.29 -18.78
N THR A 47 -3.19 -1.37 -20.03
CA THR A 47 -3.05 -0.21 -20.92
C THR A 47 -4.39 0.53 -21.10
N ILE A 48 -5.50 -0.14 -20.78
CA ILE A 48 -6.90 0.29 -20.88
C ILE A 48 -7.65 -0.36 -19.71
N ASP A 49 -8.35 0.44 -18.90
CA ASP A 49 -9.28 -0.09 -17.89
C ASP A 49 -10.33 -0.97 -18.61
N ASN A 50 -10.27 -2.30 -18.44
CA ASN A 50 -11.13 -3.23 -19.20
C ASN A 50 -12.62 -3.11 -18.85
N VAL A 51 -12.96 -2.36 -17.81
CA VAL A 51 -14.34 -2.09 -17.38
C VAL A 51 -14.88 -0.79 -18.00
N THR A 52 -14.03 0.20 -18.28
CA THR A 52 -14.47 1.56 -18.68
C THR A 52 -13.85 2.13 -19.95
N GLY A 53 -12.80 1.52 -20.51
CA GLY A 53 -12.13 2.01 -21.72
C GLY A 53 -11.33 3.31 -21.56
N LEU A 54 -11.17 3.82 -20.32
CA LEU A 54 -10.49 5.08 -20.04
C LEU A 54 -9.02 4.86 -19.64
N PRO A 55 -8.11 5.80 -19.97
CA PRO A 55 -6.74 5.77 -19.45
C PRO A 55 -6.76 5.88 -17.92
N LYS A 56 -5.93 5.06 -17.24
CA LYS A 56 -5.70 5.04 -15.79
C LYS A 56 -5.68 6.47 -15.21
N PRO A 57 -6.29 6.73 -14.03
CA PRO A 57 -6.41 8.08 -13.49
C PRO A 57 -5.05 8.78 -13.45
N ARG A 58 -4.99 9.92 -14.12
CA ARG A 58 -3.80 10.76 -14.20
C ARG A 58 -3.80 11.70 -13.02
N LEU A 59 -2.70 11.75 -12.27
CA LEU A 59 -2.56 12.69 -11.16
C LEU A 59 -2.11 14.04 -11.71
N PHE A 60 -2.78 15.13 -11.34
CA PHE A 60 -2.27 16.46 -11.63
C PHE A 60 -1.15 16.78 -10.65
N VAL A 61 0.05 17.05 -11.18
CA VAL A 61 1.26 17.27 -10.40
C VAL A 61 1.85 18.64 -10.68
N ARG A 62 2.38 19.28 -9.63
CA ARG A 62 2.95 20.62 -9.68
C ARG A 62 4.45 20.58 -9.91
N LYS A 63 5.00 21.70 -10.40
CA LYS A 63 6.44 21.91 -10.56
C LYS A 63 7.18 21.68 -9.24
N GLY A 64 8.32 21.02 -9.30
CA GLY A 64 9.18 20.72 -8.15
C GLY A 64 8.90 19.39 -7.46
N LEU A 65 7.80 18.69 -7.80
CA LEU A 65 7.53 17.35 -7.30
C LEU A 65 8.59 16.36 -7.80
N LEU A 66 9.15 15.55 -6.89
CA LEU A 66 10.00 14.41 -7.24
C LEU A 66 9.10 13.20 -7.54
N ILE A 67 9.37 12.49 -8.62
CA ILE A 67 8.54 11.37 -9.08
C ILE A 67 9.45 10.17 -9.35
N VAL A 68 9.03 8.98 -8.92
CA VAL A 68 9.57 7.71 -9.43
C VAL A 68 8.45 6.89 -10.07
N THR A 69 8.60 6.60 -11.35
CA THR A 69 7.65 5.82 -12.16
C THR A 69 8.39 5.14 -13.32
N ALA A 70 7.75 4.17 -13.99
CA ALA A 70 8.31 3.53 -15.18
C ALA A 70 8.42 4.52 -16.35
N GLU A 71 9.50 4.44 -17.11
CA GLU A 71 9.83 5.42 -18.17
C GLU A 71 8.74 5.61 -19.23
N LYS A 72 8.02 4.53 -19.62
CA LYS A 72 6.92 4.63 -20.61
C LYS A 72 5.75 5.46 -20.08
N CYS A 73 5.59 5.61 -18.77
CA CYS A 73 4.54 6.45 -18.20
C CYS A 73 4.74 7.93 -18.52
N PHE A 74 5.98 8.40 -18.71
CA PHE A 74 6.23 9.79 -19.09
C PHE A 74 5.71 10.10 -20.50
N GLN A 75 5.66 9.12 -21.41
CA GLN A 75 5.13 9.29 -22.76
C GLN A 75 3.61 9.52 -22.75
N ALA A 76 2.91 8.92 -21.80
CA ALA A 76 1.47 9.06 -21.59
C ALA A 76 1.10 10.28 -20.71
N SER A 77 2.08 11.06 -20.28
CA SER A 77 1.94 12.19 -19.34
C SER A 77 2.01 13.54 -20.07
N SER A 78 1.27 14.55 -19.59
CA SER A 78 1.35 15.93 -20.10
C SER A 78 2.32 16.82 -19.32
N ALA A 79 2.64 16.45 -18.08
CA ALA A 79 3.68 17.09 -17.28
C ALA A 79 5.05 16.97 -17.98
N LYS A 80 5.89 18.01 -17.89
CA LYS A 80 7.28 17.92 -18.35
C LYS A 80 8.19 17.68 -17.16
N VAL A 81 9.08 16.72 -17.32
CA VAL A 81 9.97 16.26 -16.26
C VAL A 81 11.41 16.30 -16.74
N LYS A 82 12.33 16.53 -15.82
CA LYS A 82 13.77 16.31 -16.01
C LYS A 82 14.15 15.02 -15.30
N ILE A 83 14.71 14.08 -16.05
CA ILE A 83 15.23 12.84 -15.50
C ILE A 83 16.45 13.13 -14.63
N LEU A 84 16.47 12.54 -13.44
CA LEU A 84 17.56 12.66 -12.47
C LEU A 84 18.41 11.38 -12.45
N GLU A 85 17.75 10.21 -12.38
CA GLU A 85 18.44 8.92 -12.23
C GLU A 85 17.60 7.75 -12.76
N ASN A 86 18.27 6.73 -13.29
CA ASN A 86 17.66 5.44 -13.61
C ASN A 86 18.01 4.44 -12.51
N LEU A 87 17.00 3.75 -11.95
CA LEU A 87 17.20 2.87 -10.81
C LEU A 87 17.70 1.48 -11.20
N GLY A 88 17.78 1.15 -12.50
CA GLY A 88 18.14 -0.19 -12.97
C GLY A 88 17.10 -1.27 -12.66
N ILE A 89 15.89 -0.87 -12.24
CA ILE A 89 14.77 -1.77 -11.91
C ILE A 89 13.88 -1.90 -13.14
N ASP A 90 13.79 -3.10 -13.70
CA ASP A 90 12.95 -3.39 -14.85
C ASP A 90 11.48 -3.63 -14.45
N THR A 91 10.57 -3.09 -15.24
CA THR A 91 9.13 -3.36 -15.15
C THR A 91 8.58 -3.65 -16.55
N PRO A 92 7.36 -4.22 -16.68
CA PRO A 92 6.71 -4.37 -17.99
C PRO A 92 6.57 -3.04 -18.77
N LEU A 93 6.56 -1.91 -18.04
CA LEU A 93 6.51 -0.57 -18.61
C LEU A 93 7.89 0.09 -18.79
N GLY A 94 8.96 -0.70 -18.79
CA GLY A 94 10.32 -0.19 -18.88
C GLY A 94 10.92 0.11 -17.51
N LYS A 95 12.07 0.76 -17.50
CA LYS A 95 12.84 0.97 -16.28
C LYS A 95 12.19 1.99 -15.35
N LEU A 96 12.34 1.80 -14.04
CA LEU A 96 11.99 2.83 -13.06
C LEU A 96 12.99 3.98 -13.14
N VAL A 97 12.46 5.20 -13.20
CA VAL A 97 13.24 6.41 -13.37
C VAL A 97 12.78 7.45 -12.35
N CYS A 98 13.75 8.09 -11.69
CA CYS A 98 13.55 9.26 -10.85
C CYS A 98 13.61 10.53 -11.70
N ALA A 99 12.64 11.42 -11.51
CA ALA A 99 12.55 12.67 -12.23
C ALA A 99 11.99 13.79 -11.34
N VAL A 100 12.24 15.04 -11.72
CA VAL A 100 11.61 16.22 -11.12
C VAL A 100 10.66 16.87 -12.13
N VAL A 101 9.48 17.29 -11.68
CA VAL A 101 8.52 18.01 -12.52
C VAL A 101 9.02 19.44 -12.79
N GLU A 102 9.29 19.75 -14.06
CA GLU A 102 9.69 21.09 -14.50
C GLU A 102 8.50 21.95 -14.90
N ARG A 103 7.45 21.31 -15.45
CA ARG A 103 6.18 21.93 -15.81
C ARG A 103 5.03 21.05 -15.35
N GLU A 104 4.07 21.66 -14.66
CA GLU A 104 2.87 21.01 -14.17
C GLU A 104 2.05 20.36 -15.29
N GLY A 105 1.26 19.36 -14.90
CA GLY A 105 0.42 18.61 -15.82
C GLY A 105 0.02 17.27 -15.23
N LEU A 106 -0.52 16.42 -16.08
CA LEU A 106 -0.99 15.09 -15.73
C LEU A 106 0.15 14.09 -15.81
N ILE A 107 0.32 13.25 -14.78
CA ILE A 107 1.29 12.15 -14.75
C ILE A 107 0.58 10.80 -14.65
N VAL A 108 1.10 9.81 -15.38
CA VAL A 108 0.75 8.39 -15.24
C VAL A 108 1.76 7.74 -14.29
N MET A 109 1.27 6.93 -13.35
CA MET A 109 2.10 6.30 -12.32
C MET A 109 2.10 4.77 -12.42
N ALA A 110 3.30 4.22 -12.44
CA ALA A 110 3.61 2.80 -12.39
C ALA A 110 4.95 2.61 -11.68
N GLY A 111 4.92 2.56 -10.35
CA GLY A 111 6.11 2.30 -9.55
C GLY A 111 6.31 0.80 -9.26
N PRO A 112 7.19 0.47 -8.30
CA PRO A 112 7.61 -0.90 -8.03
C PRO A 112 6.48 -1.78 -7.50
N ASN A 113 6.58 -3.10 -7.73
CA ASN A 113 5.63 -4.09 -7.20
C ASN A 113 6.22 -4.97 -6.08
N GLN A 114 7.47 -4.72 -5.66
CA GLN A 114 8.18 -5.49 -4.64
C GLN A 114 8.69 -4.56 -3.54
N SER A 115 8.66 -5.02 -2.28
CA SER A 115 9.03 -4.20 -1.11
C SER A 115 10.48 -3.70 -1.21
N TYR A 116 11.44 -4.56 -1.53
CA TYR A 116 12.84 -4.13 -1.64
C TYR A 116 13.06 -3.06 -2.73
N HIS A 117 12.30 -3.10 -3.82
CA HIS A 117 12.32 -2.05 -4.82
C HIS A 117 11.72 -0.74 -4.30
N LEU A 118 10.60 -0.80 -3.55
CA LEU A 118 10.03 0.40 -2.94
C LEU A 118 10.97 1.02 -1.91
N LYS A 119 11.71 0.20 -1.15
CA LYS A 119 12.77 0.67 -0.26
C LYS A 119 13.83 1.48 -1.01
N ASN A 120 14.33 0.95 -2.12
CA ASN A 120 15.32 1.66 -2.96
C ASN A 120 14.75 2.98 -3.51
N VAL A 121 13.50 2.97 -3.97
CA VAL A 121 12.78 4.17 -4.43
C VAL A 121 12.69 5.22 -3.31
N ARG A 122 12.33 4.79 -2.11
CA ARG A 122 12.19 5.65 -0.93
C ARG A 122 13.52 6.32 -0.59
N ASP A 123 14.57 5.52 -0.47
CA ASP A 123 15.89 6.00 -0.07
C ASP A 123 16.46 6.98 -1.12
N LEU A 124 16.21 6.72 -2.41
CA LEU A 124 16.57 7.63 -3.51
C LEU A 124 15.80 8.96 -3.46
N LEU A 125 14.48 8.93 -3.25
CA LEU A 125 13.68 10.15 -3.14
C LEU A 125 14.15 11.02 -1.97
N PHE A 126 14.52 10.40 -0.83
CA PHE A 126 15.11 11.12 0.29
C PHE A 126 16.51 11.68 -0.01
N SER A 127 17.34 11.00 -0.81
CA SER A 127 18.65 11.50 -1.21
C SER A 127 18.53 12.74 -2.12
N TYR A 128 17.48 12.81 -2.94
CA TYR A 128 17.12 14.01 -3.71
C TYR A 128 16.41 15.12 -2.90
N GLY A 129 16.27 14.94 -1.59
CA GLY A 129 15.77 15.97 -0.69
C GLY A 129 14.25 16.02 -0.54
N ALA A 130 13.54 14.93 -0.84
CA ALA A 130 12.16 14.78 -0.37
C ALA A 130 12.12 14.86 1.17
N GLU A 131 11.11 15.55 1.70
CA GLU A 131 10.79 15.63 3.12
C GLU A 131 9.63 14.70 3.47
N LEU A 132 8.72 14.50 2.50
CA LEU A 132 7.60 13.57 2.57
C LEU A 132 7.58 12.73 1.29
N ILE A 133 7.40 11.43 1.41
CA ILE A 133 7.15 10.53 0.29
C ILE A 133 5.71 10.03 0.37
N ILE A 134 4.98 10.13 -0.75
CA ILE A 134 3.63 9.59 -0.89
C ILE A 134 3.71 8.37 -1.82
N VAL A 135 3.18 7.24 -1.36
CA VAL A 135 3.09 6.00 -2.14
C VAL A 135 1.62 5.73 -2.44
N ASP A 136 1.23 5.83 -3.71
CA ASP A 136 -0.15 5.54 -4.14
C ASP A 136 -0.33 4.05 -4.49
N GLY A 137 -1.38 3.41 -3.97
CA GLY A 137 -1.55 1.96 -4.14
C GLY A 137 -2.98 1.44 -4.08
N ALA A 138 -3.15 0.16 -4.39
CA ALA A 138 -4.42 -0.54 -4.19
C ALA A 138 -4.25 -1.57 -3.07
N LEU A 139 -5.32 -1.82 -2.30
CA LEU A 139 -5.26 -2.79 -1.20
C LEU A 139 -4.85 -4.19 -1.68
N GLY A 140 -5.29 -4.61 -2.88
CA GLY A 140 -4.89 -5.89 -3.49
C GLY A 140 -3.40 -6.00 -3.85
N ARG A 141 -2.62 -4.93 -3.69
CA ARG A 141 -1.16 -4.92 -3.90
C ARG A 141 -0.42 -4.35 -2.70
N ILE A 142 -1.00 -4.40 -1.50
CA ILE A 142 -0.47 -3.70 -0.32
C ILE A 142 0.93 -4.14 0.12
N ALA A 143 1.43 -5.31 -0.28
CA ALA A 143 2.68 -5.88 0.22
C ALA A 143 3.89 -4.92 0.21
N PRO A 144 4.17 -4.11 -0.84
CA PRO A 144 5.27 -3.16 -0.80
C PRO A 144 5.09 -2.04 0.23
N MET A 145 3.86 -1.72 0.65
CA MET A 145 3.57 -0.69 1.65
C MET A 145 4.21 -0.95 3.02
N VAL A 146 4.74 -2.16 3.27
CA VAL A 146 5.59 -2.46 4.43
C VAL A 146 6.80 -1.52 4.55
N GLU A 147 7.23 -0.90 3.45
CA GLU A 147 8.32 0.10 3.44
C GLU A 147 7.87 1.53 3.75
N THR A 148 6.58 1.73 4.03
CA THR A 148 6.02 3.02 4.48
C THR A 148 5.98 3.11 6.00
N ASP A 149 6.02 4.32 6.56
CA ASP A 149 5.86 4.55 8.01
C ASP A 149 4.42 4.28 8.48
N GLY A 150 3.48 4.18 7.54
CA GLY A 150 2.05 3.96 7.75
C GLY A 150 1.30 4.32 6.47
N PHE A 151 0.02 3.96 6.38
CA PHE A 151 -0.79 4.31 5.22
C PHE A 151 -2.21 4.73 5.59
N ILE A 152 -2.80 5.55 4.72
CA ILE A 152 -4.19 5.98 4.80
C ILE A 152 -5.04 5.01 3.98
N MET A 153 -6.06 4.45 4.60
CA MET A 153 -7.02 3.58 3.94
C MET A 153 -8.22 4.38 3.44
N ALA A 154 -8.43 4.37 2.13
CA ALA A 154 -9.60 4.95 1.48
C ALA A 154 -10.66 3.87 1.23
N THR A 155 -11.87 4.09 1.72
CA THR A 155 -13.01 3.17 1.59
C THR A 155 -14.31 3.96 1.50
N GLY A 156 -15.41 3.30 1.18
CA GLY A 156 -16.73 3.95 1.11
C GLY A 156 -17.75 3.12 0.33
N ALA A 157 -18.83 3.78 -0.08
CA ALA A 157 -19.98 3.13 -0.74
C ALA A 157 -19.63 2.36 -2.03
N SER A 158 -18.53 2.74 -2.71
CA SER A 158 -18.04 2.01 -3.90
C SER A 158 -17.46 0.63 -3.58
N TYR A 159 -17.12 0.35 -2.33
CA TYR A 159 -16.70 -0.97 -1.87
C TYR A 159 -17.90 -1.84 -1.48
N ASN A 160 -18.83 -1.28 -0.71
CA ASN A 160 -20.09 -1.92 -0.36
C ASN A 160 -21.16 -0.83 -0.13
N LEU A 161 -22.39 -1.06 -0.62
CA LEU A 161 -23.50 -0.12 -0.47
C LEU A 161 -24.02 -0.03 0.97
N ASP A 162 -23.80 -1.07 1.78
CA ASP A 162 -24.14 -1.08 3.20
C ASP A 162 -23.01 -0.43 4.03
N SER A 163 -23.31 0.73 4.61
CA SER A 163 -22.36 1.49 5.42
C SER A 163 -21.93 0.76 6.70
N HIS A 164 -22.77 -0.11 7.27
CA HIS A 164 -22.40 -0.93 8.42
C HIS A 164 -21.32 -1.94 8.03
N GLN A 165 -21.48 -2.60 6.88
CA GLN A 165 -20.48 -3.54 6.36
C GLN A 165 -19.17 -2.84 5.98
N VAL A 166 -19.24 -1.63 5.41
CA VAL A 166 -18.04 -0.80 5.16
C VAL A 166 -17.28 -0.52 6.47
N ALA A 167 -17.99 -0.14 7.53
CA ALA A 167 -17.38 0.16 8.82
C ALA A 167 -16.74 -1.09 9.46
N ILE A 168 -17.43 -2.23 9.44
CA ILE A 168 -16.91 -3.50 9.97
C ILE A 168 -15.65 -3.93 9.21
N HIS A 169 -15.69 -3.91 7.87
CA HIS A 169 -14.53 -4.32 7.07
C HIS A 169 -13.35 -3.35 7.22
N ALA A 170 -13.63 -2.05 7.33
CA ALA A 170 -12.59 -1.05 7.61
C ALA A 170 -11.93 -1.29 8.98
N HIS A 171 -12.72 -1.64 10.00
CA HIS A 171 -12.20 -2.02 11.32
C HIS A 171 -11.31 -3.25 11.24
N TYR A 172 -11.75 -4.34 10.60
CA TYR A 172 -10.92 -5.54 10.43
C TYR A 172 -9.62 -5.27 9.68
N LEU A 173 -9.67 -4.48 8.60
CA LEU A 173 -8.46 -4.11 7.87
C LEU A 173 -7.53 -3.23 8.72
N ALA A 174 -8.08 -2.33 9.53
CA ALA A 174 -7.29 -1.51 10.45
C ALA A 174 -6.61 -2.39 11.51
N GLU A 175 -7.30 -3.38 12.07
CA GLU A 175 -6.73 -4.35 13.01
C GLU A 175 -5.59 -5.16 12.38
N ILE A 176 -5.80 -5.69 11.17
CA ILE A 176 -4.77 -6.44 10.42
C ILE A 176 -3.56 -5.56 10.10
N CYS A 177 -3.77 -4.29 9.79
CA CYS A 177 -2.67 -3.39 9.41
C CYS A 177 -1.93 -2.77 10.61
N ASN A 178 -2.62 -2.63 11.75
CA ASN A 178 -2.04 -2.18 13.02
C ASN A 178 -1.63 -3.33 13.93
N TYR A 179 -1.58 -4.53 13.37
CA TYR A 179 -1.33 -5.80 14.05
C TYR A 179 -0.36 -5.64 15.22
N PRO A 180 -0.77 -6.06 16.43
CA PRO A 180 -0.17 -5.57 17.66
C PRO A 180 1.32 -5.93 17.76
N GLN A 181 2.12 -5.01 18.32
CA GLN A 181 3.55 -5.24 18.54
C GLN A 181 3.84 -6.51 19.36
N SER A 182 2.88 -6.98 20.16
CA SER A 182 2.95 -8.26 20.91
C SER A 182 3.31 -9.43 19.99
N ALA A 183 2.86 -9.41 18.74
CA ALA A 183 3.13 -10.47 17.79
C ALA A 183 4.55 -10.49 17.19
N LYS A 184 5.27 -9.36 17.20
CA LYS A 184 6.70 -9.36 16.88
C LYS A 184 7.52 -10.13 17.92
N GLY A 185 7.02 -10.24 19.14
CA GLY A 185 7.56 -11.10 20.19
C GLY A 185 7.27 -12.58 19.95
N LEU A 186 6.10 -12.90 19.39
CA LEU A 186 5.70 -14.28 19.09
C LEU A 186 6.68 -14.95 18.11
N LEU A 187 7.16 -14.26 17.07
CA LEU A 187 8.18 -14.81 16.16
C LEU A 187 9.54 -15.11 16.81
N LYS A 188 9.78 -14.65 18.03
CA LYS A 188 10.99 -14.97 18.82
C LYS A 188 10.76 -16.11 19.80
N ASP A 189 9.51 -16.49 20.03
CA ASP A 189 9.14 -17.59 20.91
C ASP A 189 9.36 -18.93 20.16
N PRO A 190 10.19 -19.84 20.68
CA PRO A 190 10.45 -21.14 20.05
C PRO A 190 9.19 -21.97 19.78
N ALA A 191 8.14 -21.82 20.59
CA ALA A 191 6.87 -22.51 20.38
C ALA A 191 6.19 -22.04 19.09
N TRP A 192 6.21 -20.74 18.83
CA TRP A 192 5.68 -20.13 17.61
C TRP A 192 6.54 -20.43 16.39
N VAL A 193 7.86 -20.45 16.53
CA VAL A 193 8.77 -20.86 15.44
C VAL A 193 8.51 -22.31 15.03
N LYS A 194 8.39 -23.22 16.01
CA LYS A 194 8.04 -24.62 15.73
C LYS A 194 6.67 -24.76 15.06
N LEU A 195 5.73 -23.91 15.44
CA LEU A 195 4.39 -23.90 14.87
C LEU A 195 4.39 -23.34 13.43
N LEU A 196 5.23 -22.34 13.13
CA LEU A 196 5.48 -21.88 11.76
C LEU A 196 6.05 -22.96 10.83
N ASP A 197 6.73 -23.95 11.40
CA ASP A 197 7.25 -25.11 10.65
C ASP A 197 6.24 -26.28 10.56
N SER A 198 5.07 -26.21 11.23
CA SER A 198 4.18 -27.36 11.43
C SER A 198 2.98 -27.45 10.49
N GLN A 199 2.88 -26.61 9.46
CA GLN A 199 1.72 -26.56 8.55
C GLN A 199 0.37 -26.43 9.30
N ALA A 200 0.37 -25.71 10.43
CA ALA A 200 -0.79 -25.55 11.27
C ALA A 200 -1.48 -24.19 11.05
N THR A 201 -2.80 -24.17 11.17
CA THR A 201 -3.56 -22.92 11.31
C THR A 201 -3.81 -22.67 12.78
N VAL A 202 -3.40 -21.51 13.28
CA VAL A 202 -3.64 -21.10 14.67
C VAL A 202 -4.50 -19.85 14.74
N VAL A 203 -5.32 -19.80 15.78
CA VAL A 203 -6.07 -18.64 16.22
C VAL A 203 -5.48 -18.19 17.55
N TRP A 204 -5.18 -16.90 17.69
CA TRP A 204 -4.72 -16.33 18.95
C TRP A 204 -5.46 -15.05 19.30
N ASN A 205 -5.45 -14.67 20.59
CA ASN A 205 -6.08 -13.45 21.09
C ASN A 205 -5.12 -12.24 21.11
N SER A 206 -5.63 -11.05 21.42
CA SER A 206 -4.86 -9.79 21.55
C SER A 206 -3.66 -9.86 22.51
N LEU A 207 -3.65 -10.81 23.45
CA LEU A 207 -2.56 -11.08 24.40
C LEU A 207 -1.45 -11.98 23.82
N GLY A 208 -1.65 -12.54 22.62
CA GLY A 208 -0.70 -13.45 21.96
C GLY A 208 -0.83 -14.91 22.41
N GLU A 209 -1.94 -15.27 23.06
CA GLU A 209 -2.21 -16.64 23.49
C GLU A 209 -2.92 -17.42 22.38
N ILE A 210 -2.44 -18.62 22.05
CA ILE A 210 -3.13 -19.52 21.09
C ILE A 210 -4.43 -19.99 21.74
N VAL A 211 -5.56 -19.59 21.16
CA VAL A 211 -6.90 -19.98 21.60
C VAL A 211 -7.46 -21.16 20.80
N ALA A 212 -6.92 -21.44 19.61
CA ALA A 212 -7.19 -22.66 18.87
C ALA A 212 -6.07 -23.01 17.89
N GLU A 213 -5.91 -24.30 17.60
CA GLU A 213 -4.92 -24.85 16.66
C GLU A 213 -5.56 -25.95 15.81
N VAL A 214 -5.25 -25.96 14.52
CA VAL A 214 -5.59 -27.04 13.58
C VAL A 214 -4.34 -27.45 12.84
N ASN A 215 -4.05 -28.74 12.81
CA ASN A 215 -2.93 -29.31 12.06
C ASN A 215 -3.20 -29.42 10.54
N ASP A 216 -3.92 -28.44 9.99
CA ASP A 216 -4.26 -28.34 8.56
C ASP A 216 -4.23 -26.88 8.13
N LEU A 217 -3.87 -26.64 6.86
CA LEU A 217 -4.02 -25.34 6.21
C LEU A 217 -5.50 -25.11 5.84
N LEU A 218 -6.14 -24.15 6.52
CA LEU A 218 -7.55 -23.79 6.27
C LEU A 218 -7.66 -22.82 5.08
N LEU A 219 -7.50 -23.33 3.87
CA LEU A 219 -7.47 -22.52 2.65
C LEU A 219 -8.85 -21.98 2.22
N ASN A 220 -9.94 -22.54 2.77
CA ASN A 220 -11.30 -22.12 2.46
C ASN A 220 -11.94 -21.36 3.64
N PRO A 221 -12.61 -20.21 3.40
CA PRO A 221 -13.29 -19.44 4.45
C PRO A 221 -14.29 -20.26 5.28
N GLU A 222 -14.94 -21.25 4.67
CA GLU A 222 -15.87 -22.17 5.34
C GLU A 222 -15.21 -23.00 6.45
N GLN A 223 -13.93 -23.33 6.28
CA GLN A 223 -13.14 -24.05 7.28
C GLN A 223 -12.82 -23.19 8.50
N LEU A 224 -12.96 -21.85 8.38
CA LEU A 224 -12.78 -20.91 9.48
C LEU A 224 -14.05 -20.74 10.34
N ARG A 225 -15.22 -21.19 9.86
CA ARG A 225 -16.51 -21.05 10.58
C ARG A 225 -16.46 -21.54 12.02
N PRO A 226 -15.90 -22.72 12.35
CA PRO A 226 -15.86 -23.20 13.74
C PRO A 226 -15.17 -22.24 14.71
N PHE A 227 -14.20 -21.47 14.22
CA PHE A 227 -13.49 -20.47 15.02
C PHE A 227 -14.32 -19.22 15.21
N LEU A 228 -14.97 -18.72 14.17
CA LEU A 228 -15.71 -17.45 14.13
C LEU A 228 -17.01 -17.40 14.95
N ILE A 229 -17.52 -18.53 15.44
CA ILE A 229 -18.82 -18.62 16.14
C ILE A 229 -18.68 -18.43 17.68
N THR A 230 -17.44 -18.38 18.20
CA THR A 230 -17.22 -18.18 19.63
C THR A 230 -17.15 -16.69 20.01
N PRO A 231 -17.75 -16.25 21.14
CA PRO A 231 -17.75 -14.84 21.58
C PRO A 231 -16.35 -14.25 21.85
N VAL A 232 -15.32 -15.09 21.87
CA VAL A 232 -13.91 -14.75 22.15
C VAL A 232 -13.21 -14.13 20.92
N MET A 233 -13.83 -14.17 19.74
CA MET A 233 -13.18 -13.83 18.46
C MET A 233 -13.18 -12.34 18.08
N LEU A 234 -13.80 -11.45 18.84
CA LEU A 234 -13.75 -10.01 18.54
C LEU A 234 -12.31 -9.45 18.58
N GLU A 235 -11.37 -10.18 19.18
CA GLU A 235 -9.95 -9.83 19.28
C GLU A 235 -9.01 -10.97 18.85
N ALA A 236 -9.48 -11.84 17.94
CA ALA A 236 -8.70 -12.99 17.52
C ALA A 236 -8.12 -12.83 16.10
N TYR A 237 -6.88 -13.27 15.92
CA TYR A 237 -6.19 -13.25 14.63
C TYR A 237 -5.80 -14.67 14.22
N ILE A 238 -5.73 -14.91 12.91
CA ILE A 238 -5.43 -16.21 12.32
C ILE A 238 -4.11 -16.12 11.56
N VAL A 239 -3.17 -17.02 11.82
CA VAL A 239 -2.04 -17.27 10.90
C VAL A 239 -1.98 -18.73 10.52
N GLN A 240 -1.62 -18.91 9.26
CA GLN A 240 -1.30 -20.18 8.65
C GLN A 240 0.21 -20.23 8.53
N ALA A 241 0.78 -21.20 9.23
CA ALA A 241 2.16 -21.60 9.15
C ALA A 241 2.41 -22.45 7.91
#